data_AF-A0A167CW50-F1
#
_entry.id   AF-A0A167CW50-F1
#
_cell.length_a   1.000
_cell.length_b   1.000
_cell.length_c   1.000
_cell.angle_alpha   90.00
_cell.angle_beta   90.00
_cell.angle_gamma   90.00
#
_symmetry.space_group_name_H-M   'P 1'
#
loop_
_entity.id
_entity.type
_entity.pdbx_description
1 polymer ?
#
loop_
_entity_poly.entity_id
_entity_poly.type
_entity_poly.pdbx_seq_one_letter_code
_entity_poly.pdbx_strand_id
1 'polypeptide(L)'
;MTRDDLFNTNASIVRDLAKAIGDVSPKAFVLIISNPVNSTVPIVAEVLKSKGVYDPKRLFGVTTLDVVRASRFISEVQGTSPDNEEVTVVGGHSGVTIVPLISQSNHPNISGEVLDKLINRIQFGGDEVVKAKDGAGSATLSMAQAGARFTSSILRAIKGEKDVVEPTFVESPLFKDEGIDFFSSKVTLGPNGVEEIHPLGPLNDLEEKLVAAAKVDLVKNIKKGKDFVAQNP
;
A
#
# COMPACT_ATOMS: atom_id res chain seq x y z
N MET A 1 -11.78 3.87 20.41
CA MET A 1 -10.39 4.24 20.10
C MET A 1 -10.43 5.27 18.98
N THR A 2 -9.79 6.44 19.15
CA THR A 2 -9.70 7.42 18.06
C THR A 2 -8.70 6.96 17.00
N ARG A 3 -8.69 7.61 15.82
CA ARG A 3 -7.68 7.33 14.78
C ARG A 3 -6.25 7.60 15.28
N ASP A 4 -6.07 8.58 16.16
CA ASP A 4 -4.76 8.91 16.73
C ASP A 4 -4.32 7.93 17.83
N ASP A 5 -5.25 7.45 18.67
CA ASP A 5 -4.95 6.40 19.65
C ASP A 5 -4.48 5.11 18.96
N LEU A 6 -5.16 4.74 17.87
CA LEU A 6 -4.81 3.59 17.06
C LEU A 6 -3.43 3.76 16.42
N PHE A 7 -3.14 4.96 15.89
CA PHE A 7 -1.83 5.29 15.36
C PHE A 7 -0.74 5.12 16.42
N ASN A 8 -0.86 5.76 17.59
CA ASN A 8 0.19 5.72 18.62
C ASN A 8 0.45 4.30 19.13
N THR A 9 -0.61 3.51 19.31
CA THR A 9 -0.51 2.10 19.72
C THR A 9 0.27 1.30 18.68
N ASN A 10 -0.17 1.35 17.42
CA ASN A 10 0.45 0.57 16.35
C ASN A 10 1.86 1.07 16.00
N ALA A 11 2.10 2.39 16.07
CA ALA A 11 3.41 2.99 15.85
C ALA A 11 4.43 2.48 16.86
N SER A 12 4.06 2.39 18.14
CA SER A 12 4.92 1.83 19.19
C SER A 12 5.23 0.36 18.94
N ILE A 13 4.22 -0.45 18.64
CA ILE A 13 4.38 -1.88 18.33
C ILE A 13 5.31 -2.07 17.13
N VAL A 14 5.05 -1.34 16.03
CA VAL A 14 5.83 -1.46 14.79
C VAL A 14 7.28 -1.00 15.00
N ARG A 15 7.51 0.09 15.75
CA ARG A 15 8.87 0.54 16.09
C ARG A 15 9.64 -0.55 16.83
N ASP A 16 9.04 -1.15 17.85
CA ASP A 16 9.72 -2.14 18.69
C ASP A 16 10.01 -3.44 17.92
N LEU A 17 9.07 -3.88 17.07
CA LEU A 17 9.31 -4.98 16.13
C LEU A 17 10.39 -4.65 15.10
N ALA A 18 10.41 -3.43 14.56
CA ALA A 18 11.46 -2.98 13.64
C ALA A 18 12.84 -2.96 14.29
N LYS A 19 12.93 -2.60 15.58
CA LYS A 19 14.17 -2.69 16.35
C LYS A 19 14.67 -4.14 16.39
N ALA A 20 13.80 -5.06 16.77
CA ALA A 20 14.14 -6.48 16.81
C ALA A 20 14.54 -7.04 15.43
N ILE A 21 13.85 -6.64 14.36
CA ILE A 21 14.23 -7.01 12.98
C ILE A 21 15.64 -6.53 12.66
N GLY A 22 15.95 -5.26 12.96
CA GLY A 22 17.28 -4.69 12.71
C GLY A 22 18.39 -5.39 13.48
N ASP A 23 18.12 -5.87 14.69
CA ASP A 23 19.11 -6.57 15.53
C ASP A 23 19.30 -8.05 15.15
N VAL A 24 18.21 -8.73 14.76
CA VAL A 24 18.21 -10.20 14.62
C VAL A 24 18.24 -10.65 13.17
N SER A 25 17.59 -9.92 12.26
CA SER A 25 17.40 -10.34 10.87
C SER A 25 17.43 -9.16 9.89
N PRO A 26 18.51 -8.34 9.88
CA PRO A 26 18.56 -7.08 9.12
C PRO A 26 18.43 -7.25 7.59
N LYS A 27 18.59 -8.47 7.07
CA LYS A 27 18.45 -8.79 5.64
C LYS A 27 17.11 -9.43 5.28
N ALA A 28 16.18 -9.56 6.23
CA ALA A 28 14.85 -10.11 5.97
C ALA A 28 14.05 -9.21 5.02
N PHE A 29 13.10 -9.81 4.30
CA PHE A 29 12.08 -9.07 3.57
C PHE A 29 10.98 -8.70 4.57
N VAL A 30 10.73 -7.41 4.74
CA VAL A 30 9.82 -6.88 5.76
C VAL A 30 8.54 -6.40 5.10
N LEU A 31 7.43 -7.11 5.39
CA LEU A 31 6.12 -6.88 4.80
C LEU A 31 5.19 -6.26 5.85
N ILE A 32 5.00 -4.94 5.79
CA ILE A 32 4.21 -4.16 6.75
C ILE A 32 2.73 -4.20 6.37
N ILE A 33 1.95 -4.86 7.23
CA ILE A 33 0.48 -4.88 7.17
C ILE A 33 -0.12 -3.97 8.25
N SER A 34 0.62 -3.71 9.34
CA SER A 34 0.16 -2.92 10.47
C SER A 34 -0.27 -1.51 10.03
N ASN A 35 -1.53 -1.17 10.32
CA ASN A 35 -2.09 0.11 9.95
C ASN A 35 -1.70 1.25 10.90
N PRO A 36 -1.64 2.50 10.43
CA PRO A 36 -1.81 2.93 9.04
C PRO A 36 -0.50 2.73 8.23
N VAL A 37 -0.56 1.95 7.14
CA VAL A 37 0.62 1.60 6.30
C VAL A 37 1.40 2.83 5.84
N ASN A 38 0.69 3.90 5.46
CA ASN A 38 1.26 5.18 5.02
C ASN A 38 2.22 5.83 6.05
N SER A 39 2.12 5.46 7.33
CA SER A 39 3.00 5.95 8.39
C SER A 39 3.85 4.87 9.03
N THR A 40 3.37 3.62 9.11
CA THR A 40 4.13 2.52 9.73
C THR A 40 5.30 2.06 8.87
N VAL A 41 5.21 2.13 7.53
CA VAL A 41 6.36 1.88 6.65
C VAL A 41 7.48 2.92 6.88
N PRO A 42 7.21 4.24 6.86
CA PRO A 42 8.20 5.25 7.27
C PRO A 42 8.79 5.01 8.66
N ILE A 43 8.00 4.61 9.65
CA ILE A 43 8.51 4.28 11.00
C ILE A 43 9.57 3.18 10.92
N VAL A 44 9.27 2.08 10.22
CA VAL A 44 10.21 0.95 10.08
C VAL A 44 11.47 1.40 9.36
N ALA A 45 11.33 2.18 8.29
CA ALA A 45 12.48 2.71 7.56
C ALA A 45 13.39 3.55 8.46
N GLU A 46 12.85 4.50 9.23
CA GLU A 46 13.65 5.35 10.12
C GLU A 46 14.32 4.57 11.25
N VAL A 47 13.65 3.55 11.81
CA VAL A 47 14.25 2.66 12.82
C VAL A 47 15.41 1.83 12.24
N LEU A 48 15.25 1.28 11.02
CA LEU A 48 16.32 0.53 10.38
C LEU A 48 17.49 1.45 9.95
N LYS A 49 17.20 2.71 9.58
CA LYS A 49 18.21 3.73 9.27
C LYS A 49 19.02 4.10 10.51
N SER A 50 18.37 4.30 11.66
CA SER A 50 19.06 4.62 12.91
C SER A 50 19.98 3.49 13.38
N LYS A 51 19.68 2.24 12.99
CA LYS A 51 20.53 1.07 13.19
C LYS A 51 21.59 0.84 12.11
N GLY A 52 21.59 1.63 11.02
CA GLY A 52 22.54 1.49 9.92
C GLY A 52 22.35 0.25 9.05
N VAL A 53 21.16 -0.37 9.08
CA VAL A 53 20.87 -1.64 8.39
C VAL A 53 19.73 -1.53 7.37
N TYR A 54 19.26 -0.32 7.10
CA TYR A 54 18.15 -0.09 6.17
C TYR A 54 18.54 -0.43 4.71
N ASP A 55 17.77 -1.34 4.11
CA ASP A 55 17.78 -1.65 2.69
C ASP A 55 16.41 -1.29 2.09
N PRO A 56 16.29 -0.22 1.28
CA PRO A 56 15.02 0.20 0.70
C PRO A 56 14.43 -0.85 -0.24
N LYS A 57 15.23 -1.82 -0.72
CA LYS A 57 14.73 -2.90 -1.58
C LYS A 57 13.99 -3.98 -0.81
N ARG A 58 14.07 -4.01 0.52
CA ARG A 58 13.53 -5.11 1.35
C ARG A 58 12.40 -4.68 2.29
N LEU A 59 11.94 -3.43 2.23
CA LEU A 59 10.83 -2.93 3.03
C LEU A 59 9.62 -2.65 2.14
N PHE A 60 8.48 -3.28 2.45
CA PHE A 60 7.27 -3.24 1.65
C PHE A 60 6.06 -2.93 2.53
N GLY A 61 5.24 -1.96 2.14
CA GLY A 61 3.88 -1.82 2.62
C GLY A 61 2.94 -2.67 1.78
N VAL A 62 2.20 -3.56 2.42
CA VAL A 62 1.27 -4.48 1.74
C VAL A 62 -0.03 -3.72 1.41
N THR A 63 -0.18 -3.32 0.16
CA THR A 63 -1.38 -2.62 -0.36
C THR A 63 -2.28 -3.52 -1.21
N THR A 64 -1.95 -4.81 -1.29
CA THR A 64 -2.62 -5.81 -2.15
C THR A 64 -4.12 -5.95 -1.89
N LEU A 65 -4.60 -5.63 -0.68
CA LEU A 65 -6.03 -5.66 -0.38
C LEU A 65 -6.82 -4.66 -1.23
N ASP A 66 -6.21 -3.54 -1.61
CA ASP A 66 -6.87 -2.53 -2.44
C ASP A 66 -7.05 -3.04 -3.87
N VAL A 67 -6.06 -3.76 -4.40
CA VAL A 67 -6.15 -4.45 -5.69
C VAL A 67 -7.23 -5.54 -5.66
N VAL A 68 -7.26 -6.35 -4.60
CA VAL A 68 -8.27 -7.40 -4.41
C VAL A 68 -9.68 -6.80 -4.38
N ARG A 69 -9.86 -5.68 -3.67
CA ARG A 69 -11.13 -4.94 -3.65
C ARG A 69 -11.49 -4.36 -5.00
N ALA A 70 -10.55 -3.68 -5.66
CA ALA A 70 -10.78 -3.08 -6.96
C ALA A 70 -11.20 -4.13 -7.99
N SER A 71 -10.48 -5.26 -8.05
CA SER A 71 -10.80 -6.40 -8.90
C SER A 71 -12.20 -6.93 -8.61
N ARG A 72 -12.55 -7.10 -7.33
CA ARG A 72 -13.90 -7.55 -6.95
C ARG A 72 -14.99 -6.58 -7.37
N PHE A 73 -14.82 -5.29 -7.08
CA PHE A 73 -15.86 -4.29 -7.34
C PHE A 73 -16.04 -4.02 -8.83
N ILE A 74 -14.95 -4.02 -9.61
CA ILE A 74 -15.02 -3.96 -11.08
C ILE A 74 -15.80 -5.17 -11.61
N SER A 75 -15.48 -6.38 -11.14
CA SER A 75 -16.16 -7.60 -11.59
C SER A 75 -17.66 -7.60 -11.31
N GLU A 76 -18.09 -6.99 -10.19
CA GLU A 76 -19.51 -6.84 -9.84
C GLU A 76 -20.24 -5.89 -10.79
N VAL A 77 -19.58 -4.81 -11.21
CA VAL A 77 -20.13 -3.85 -12.18
C VAL A 77 -20.21 -4.45 -13.58
N GLN A 78 -19.22 -5.24 -13.99
CA GLN A 78 -19.10 -5.78 -15.35
C GLN A 78 -19.73 -7.16 -15.53
N GLY A 79 -20.07 -7.87 -14.45
CA GLY A 79 -20.59 -9.23 -14.52
C GLY A 79 -19.54 -10.27 -14.91
N THR A 80 -18.28 -10.01 -14.57
CA THR A 80 -17.10 -10.84 -14.90
C THR A 80 -16.56 -11.56 -13.65
N SER A 81 -15.48 -12.33 -13.80
CA SER A 81 -14.78 -12.95 -12.66
C SER A 81 -13.70 -11.99 -12.13
N PRO A 82 -13.59 -11.78 -10.80
CA PRO A 82 -12.51 -10.97 -10.23
C PRO A 82 -11.11 -11.51 -10.51
N ASP A 83 -10.97 -12.80 -10.80
CA ASP A 83 -9.68 -13.43 -11.16
C ASP A 83 -9.15 -12.96 -12.53
N ASN A 84 -10.03 -12.44 -13.37
CA ASN A 84 -9.70 -11.96 -14.72
C ASN A 84 -9.58 -10.42 -14.78
N GLU A 85 -9.71 -9.73 -13.64
CA GLU A 85 -9.63 -8.27 -13.60
C GLU A 85 -8.18 -7.80 -13.48
N GLU A 86 -7.79 -6.92 -14.39
CA GLU A 86 -6.48 -6.29 -14.38
C GLU A 86 -6.66 -4.84 -13.98
N VAL A 87 -6.36 -4.51 -12.72
CA VAL A 87 -6.41 -3.13 -12.22
C VAL A 87 -5.22 -2.86 -11.33
N THR A 88 -4.61 -1.68 -11.53
CA THR A 88 -3.51 -1.21 -10.70
C THR A 88 -4.03 -0.19 -9.71
N VAL A 89 -3.62 -0.32 -8.45
CA VAL A 89 -3.93 0.67 -7.42
C VAL A 89 -2.63 1.29 -6.93
N VAL A 90 -2.55 2.62 -7.00
CA VAL A 90 -1.37 3.42 -6.68
C VAL A 90 -1.64 4.38 -5.53
N GLY A 91 -0.61 5.08 -5.05
CA GLY A 91 -0.73 6.06 -3.96
C GLY A 91 -0.35 5.50 -2.61
N GLY A 92 -1.31 5.37 -1.71
CA GLY A 92 -1.18 4.84 -0.35
C GLY A 92 -2.23 3.78 -0.05
N HIS A 93 -2.54 3.60 1.23
CA HIS A 93 -3.42 2.56 1.75
C HIS A 93 -4.51 3.10 2.70
N SER A 94 -4.94 4.35 2.52
CA SER A 94 -5.99 4.93 3.36
C SER A 94 -6.81 5.99 2.64
N GLY A 95 -8.13 5.75 2.54
CA GLY A 95 -9.09 6.71 1.99
C GLY A 95 -8.66 7.23 0.62
N VAL A 96 -8.61 8.56 0.50
CA VAL A 96 -8.26 9.27 -0.76
C VAL A 96 -6.84 8.96 -1.26
N THR A 97 -5.96 8.41 -0.42
CA THR A 97 -4.62 8.01 -0.88
C THR A 97 -4.66 6.77 -1.76
N ILE A 98 -5.75 6.00 -1.75
CA ILE A 98 -5.93 4.80 -2.60
C ILE A 98 -6.43 5.25 -3.97
N VAL A 99 -5.63 5.09 -5.01
CA VAL A 99 -5.95 5.57 -6.36
C VAL A 99 -6.01 4.39 -7.34
N PRO A 100 -7.21 3.87 -7.67
CA PRO A 100 -7.35 2.85 -8.69
C PRO A 100 -7.23 3.48 -10.09
N LEU A 101 -6.30 2.96 -10.90
CA LEU A 101 -6.07 3.39 -12.29
C LEU A 101 -7.00 2.61 -13.23
N ILE A 102 -8.28 2.96 -13.23
CA ILE A 102 -9.33 2.28 -14.02
C ILE A 102 -9.09 2.49 -15.53
N SER A 103 -8.51 3.62 -15.93
CA SER A 103 -8.17 3.89 -17.34
C SER A 103 -7.15 2.91 -17.91
N GLN A 104 -6.37 2.27 -17.04
CA GLN A 104 -5.35 1.26 -17.38
C GLN A 104 -5.85 -0.16 -17.15
N SER A 105 -7.11 -0.32 -16.78
CA SER A 105 -7.71 -1.64 -16.60
C SER A 105 -8.13 -2.26 -17.93
N ASN A 106 -8.54 -3.53 -17.88
CA ASN A 106 -9.29 -4.20 -18.95
C ASN A 106 -10.68 -3.57 -19.21
N HIS A 107 -11.14 -2.61 -18.39
CA HIS A 107 -12.41 -1.89 -18.54
C HIS A 107 -12.25 -0.35 -18.52
N PRO A 108 -11.49 0.23 -19.46
CA PRO A 108 -11.16 1.66 -19.45
C PRO A 108 -12.36 2.59 -19.70
N ASN A 109 -13.49 2.02 -20.16
CA ASN A 109 -14.69 2.78 -20.54
C ASN A 109 -15.68 3.00 -19.37
N ILE A 110 -15.40 2.45 -18.17
CA ILE A 110 -16.20 2.74 -16.97
C ILE A 110 -16.12 4.24 -16.69
N SER A 111 -17.27 4.90 -16.67
CA SER A 111 -17.35 6.37 -16.60
C SER A 111 -18.60 6.85 -15.87
N GLY A 112 -18.67 8.17 -15.61
CA GLY A 112 -19.80 8.81 -14.95
C GLY A 112 -20.04 8.33 -13.52
N GLU A 113 -21.30 8.31 -13.10
CA GLU A 113 -21.69 7.97 -11.73
C GLU A 113 -21.24 6.56 -11.29
N VAL A 114 -21.14 5.61 -12.24
CA VAL A 114 -20.65 4.26 -11.96
C VAL A 114 -19.19 4.30 -11.55
N LEU A 115 -18.36 5.07 -12.28
CA LEU A 115 -16.95 5.25 -11.95
C LEU A 115 -16.79 5.93 -10.59
N ASP A 116 -17.54 6.99 -10.32
CA ASP A 116 -17.45 7.73 -9.06
C ASP A 116 -17.78 6.86 -7.85
N LYS A 117 -18.85 6.06 -7.94
CA LYS A 117 -19.24 5.09 -6.90
C LYS A 117 -18.20 3.99 -6.74
N LEU A 118 -17.63 3.50 -7.84
CA LEU A 118 -16.60 2.46 -7.81
C LEU A 118 -15.34 2.96 -7.11
N ILE A 119 -14.83 4.13 -7.47
CA ILE A 119 -13.65 4.75 -6.86
C ILE A 119 -13.89 4.98 -5.37
N ASN A 120 -15.05 5.55 -5.00
CA ASN A 120 -15.40 5.76 -3.59
C ASN A 120 -15.42 4.44 -2.81
N ARG A 121 -16.05 3.40 -3.36
CA ARG A 121 -16.12 2.10 -2.69
C ARG A 121 -14.74 1.44 -2.54
N ILE A 122 -13.83 1.61 -3.51
CA ILE A 122 -12.44 1.15 -3.41
C ILE A 122 -11.72 1.88 -2.26
N GLN A 123 -11.80 3.21 -2.22
CA GLN A 123 -11.14 4.04 -1.21
C GLN A 123 -11.64 3.79 0.22
N PHE A 124 -12.94 3.51 0.36
CA PHE A 124 -13.61 3.36 1.66
C PHE A 124 -14.08 1.92 1.93
N GLY A 125 -13.57 0.94 1.20
CA GLY A 125 -13.94 -0.48 1.40
C GLY A 125 -13.52 -1.04 2.76
N GLY A 126 -12.60 -0.37 3.47
CA GLY A 126 -12.31 -0.65 4.88
C GLY A 126 -13.48 -0.30 5.80
N ASP A 127 -14.07 0.88 5.59
CA ASP A 127 -15.18 1.40 6.38
C ASP A 127 -16.45 0.58 6.15
N GLU A 128 -16.68 0.09 4.93
CA GLU A 128 -17.77 -0.85 4.60
C GLU A 128 -17.71 -2.10 5.49
N VAL A 129 -16.52 -2.69 5.68
CA VAL A 129 -16.35 -3.89 6.51
C VAL A 129 -16.49 -3.57 8.00
N VAL A 130 -15.93 -2.45 8.47
CA VAL A 130 -16.07 -2.04 9.88
C VAL A 130 -17.54 -1.82 10.23
N LYS A 131 -18.29 -1.17 9.35
CA LYS A 131 -19.73 -0.97 9.50
C LYS A 131 -20.49 -2.29 9.49
N ALA A 132 -20.18 -3.21 8.57
CA ALA A 132 -20.82 -4.52 8.49
C ALA A 132 -20.53 -5.42 9.71
N LYS A 133 -19.46 -5.13 10.47
CA LYS A 133 -19.10 -5.80 11.72
C LYS A 133 -19.53 -5.03 12.97
N ASP A 134 -20.43 -4.05 12.84
CA ASP A 134 -20.90 -3.21 13.96
C ASP A 134 -19.76 -2.58 14.79
N GLY A 135 -18.66 -2.22 14.13
CA GLY A 135 -17.49 -1.64 14.79
C GLY A 135 -16.61 -2.63 15.57
N ALA A 136 -16.93 -3.93 15.56
CA ALA A 136 -16.17 -4.97 16.30
C ALA A 136 -14.80 -5.31 15.67
N GLY A 137 -14.44 -4.68 14.56
CA GLY A 137 -13.14 -4.84 13.90
C GLY A 137 -13.21 -4.53 12.41
N SER A 138 -12.04 -4.59 11.74
CA SER A 138 -11.91 -4.35 10.30
C SER A 138 -11.76 -5.66 9.51
N ALA A 139 -11.32 -5.57 8.26
CA ALA A 139 -11.04 -6.71 7.40
C ALA A 139 -9.98 -7.64 8.02
N THR A 140 -10.33 -8.91 8.20
CA THR A 140 -9.42 -9.95 8.73
C THR A 140 -9.12 -11.00 7.67
N LEU A 141 -10.15 -11.73 7.22
CA LEU A 141 -9.99 -12.82 6.26
C LEU A 141 -9.49 -12.35 4.89
N SER A 142 -10.08 -11.27 4.36
CA SER A 142 -9.63 -10.70 3.08
C SER A 142 -8.24 -10.08 3.17
N MET A 143 -7.88 -9.50 4.32
CA MET A 143 -6.51 -9.02 4.56
C MET A 143 -5.52 -10.19 4.67
N ALA A 144 -5.90 -11.31 5.31
CA ALA A 144 -5.07 -12.50 5.38
C ALA A 144 -4.83 -13.10 3.99
N GLN A 145 -5.85 -13.15 3.14
CA GLN A 145 -5.66 -13.51 1.73
C GLN A 145 -4.65 -12.56 1.07
N ALA A 146 -4.87 -11.25 1.18
CA ALA A 146 -4.05 -10.27 0.47
C ALA A 146 -2.57 -10.32 0.92
N GLY A 147 -2.35 -10.49 2.23
CA GLY A 147 -1.03 -10.72 2.79
C GLY A 147 -0.39 -12.02 2.28
N ALA A 148 -1.16 -13.10 2.20
CA ALA A 148 -0.68 -14.38 1.66
C ALA A 148 -0.34 -14.27 0.16
N ARG A 149 -1.16 -13.57 -0.64
CA ARG A 149 -0.89 -13.31 -2.06
C ARG A 149 0.42 -12.55 -2.24
N PHE A 150 0.59 -11.42 -1.56
CA PHE A 150 1.81 -10.62 -1.67
C PHE A 150 3.06 -11.38 -1.20
N THR A 151 2.93 -12.12 -0.09
CA THR A 151 4.02 -12.98 0.41
C THR A 151 4.38 -14.06 -0.60
N SER A 152 3.39 -14.67 -1.27
CA SER A 152 3.62 -15.66 -2.33
C SER A 152 4.40 -15.06 -3.50
N SER A 153 4.06 -13.83 -3.92
CA SER A 153 4.80 -13.10 -4.96
C SER A 153 6.25 -12.83 -4.54
N ILE A 154 6.50 -12.40 -3.30
CA ILE A 154 7.86 -12.25 -2.76
C ILE A 154 8.63 -13.60 -2.77
N LEU A 155 7.99 -14.70 -2.36
CA LEU A 155 8.62 -16.02 -2.36
C LEU A 155 8.97 -16.53 -3.76
N ARG A 156 8.11 -16.25 -4.76
CA ARG A 156 8.36 -16.54 -6.18
C ARG A 156 9.55 -15.74 -6.71
N ALA A 157 9.57 -14.43 -6.45
CA ALA A 157 10.67 -13.54 -6.81
C ALA A 157 12.00 -13.96 -6.16
N ILE A 158 11.99 -14.35 -4.88
CA ILE A 158 13.17 -14.86 -4.16
C ILE A 158 13.74 -16.12 -4.84
N LYS A 159 12.88 -16.97 -5.41
CA LYS A 159 13.28 -18.18 -6.14
C LYS A 159 13.78 -17.91 -7.57
N GLY A 160 13.81 -16.65 -8.00
CA GLY A 160 14.28 -16.25 -9.32
C GLY A 160 13.23 -16.34 -10.41
N GLU A 161 11.94 -16.43 -10.06
CA GLU A 161 10.88 -16.23 -11.04
C GLU A 161 10.95 -14.79 -11.56
N LYS A 162 10.92 -14.66 -12.89
CA LYS A 162 10.99 -13.36 -13.59
C LYS A 162 9.60 -12.76 -13.71
N ASP A 163 9.56 -11.45 -13.94
CA ASP A 163 8.34 -10.71 -14.26
C ASP A 163 7.26 -10.78 -13.16
N VAL A 164 7.68 -10.98 -11.90
CA VAL A 164 6.78 -10.89 -10.74
C VAL A 164 6.55 -9.42 -10.41
N VAL A 165 5.42 -8.88 -10.87
CA VAL A 165 5.05 -7.47 -10.69
C VAL A 165 3.87 -7.33 -9.74
N GLU A 166 4.02 -6.54 -8.68
CA GLU A 166 2.95 -6.23 -7.72
C GLU A 166 2.97 -4.74 -7.38
N PRO A 167 1.81 -4.09 -7.18
CA PRO A 167 1.78 -2.79 -6.54
C PRO A 167 2.07 -2.92 -5.04
N THR A 168 2.98 -2.09 -4.54
CA THR A 168 3.37 -2.08 -3.12
C THR A 168 3.93 -0.73 -2.71
N PHE A 169 3.69 -0.33 -1.46
CA PHE A 169 4.13 0.95 -0.91
C PHE A 169 5.59 0.85 -0.42
N VAL A 170 6.51 1.42 -1.20
CA VAL A 170 7.97 1.32 -0.98
C VAL A 170 8.62 2.70 -0.99
N GLU A 171 9.88 2.81 -0.56
CA GLU A 171 10.65 4.03 -0.81
C GLU A 171 10.79 4.23 -2.31
N SER A 172 10.28 5.34 -2.84
CA SER A 172 10.03 5.53 -4.26
C SER A 172 10.62 6.84 -4.77
N PRO A 173 11.25 6.85 -5.97
CA PRO A 173 11.75 8.08 -6.57
C PRO A 173 10.65 8.91 -7.25
N LEU A 174 9.45 8.34 -7.50
CA LEU A 174 8.45 8.92 -8.42
C LEU A 174 8.02 10.35 -8.06
N PHE A 175 7.96 10.69 -6.78
CA PHE A 175 7.51 11.99 -6.27
C PHE A 175 8.40 12.51 -5.13
N LYS A 176 9.69 12.10 -5.16
CA LYS A 176 10.63 12.42 -4.08
C LYS A 176 10.94 13.92 -4.01
N ASP A 177 10.94 14.58 -5.15
CA ASP A 177 11.06 16.04 -5.31
C ASP A 177 9.85 16.80 -4.75
N GLU A 178 8.68 16.16 -4.66
CA GLU A 178 7.48 16.68 -4.00
C GLU A 178 7.44 16.38 -2.48
N GLY A 179 8.50 15.81 -1.92
CA GLY A 179 8.59 15.45 -0.50
C GLY A 179 7.85 14.15 -0.13
N ILE A 180 7.60 13.29 -1.12
CA ILE A 180 6.92 12.00 -0.94
C ILE A 180 7.93 10.88 -1.11
N ASP A 181 8.53 10.49 0.00
CA ASP A 181 9.57 9.45 0.00
C ASP A 181 9.02 8.04 -0.26
N PHE A 182 7.74 7.81 0.03
CA PHE A 182 7.10 6.50 -0.09
C PHE A 182 5.83 6.58 -0.94
N PHE A 183 5.68 5.64 -1.87
CA PHE A 183 4.54 5.61 -2.78
C PHE A 183 4.26 4.19 -3.26
N SER A 184 2.98 3.83 -3.37
CA SER A 184 2.51 2.57 -3.96
C SER A 184 2.43 2.70 -5.46
N SER A 185 3.18 1.88 -6.18
CA SER A 185 3.18 1.79 -7.65
C SER A 185 3.56 0.37 -8.06
N LYS A 186 3.46 0.02 -9.34
CA LYS A 186 3.93 -1.29 -9.82
C LYS A 186 5.43 -1.43 -9.54
N VAL A 187 5.81 -2.57 -8.97
CA VAL A 187 7.20 -2.90 -8.67
C VAL A 187 7.52 -4.28 -9.25
N THR A 188 8.58 -4.38 -10.05
CA THR A 188 9.20 -5.68 -10.36
C THR A 188 9.96 -6.17 -9.15
N LEU A 189 9.60 -7.37 -8.69
CA LEU A 189 10.23 -8.07 -7.58
C LEU A 189 11.22 -9.11 -8.11
N GLY A 190 12.34 -9.26 -7.42
CA GLY A 190 13.31 -10.32 -7.71
C GLY A 190 14.06 -10.82 -6.48
N PRO A 191 15.15 -11.58 -6.66
CA PRO A 191 15.86 -12.26 -5.57
C PRO A 191 16.37 -11.35 -4.46
N ASN A 192 16.53 -10.06 -4.74
CA ASN A 192 17.01 -9.05 -3.81
C ASN A 192 15.94 -8.02 -3.39
N GLY A 193 14.66 -8.29 -3.69
CA GLY A 193 13.55 -7.39 -3.38
C GLY A 193 13.16 -6.51 -4.55
N VAL A 194 12.99 -5.21 -4.32
CA VAL A 194 12.65 -4.23 -5.37
C VAL A 194 13.75 -4.21 -6.44
N GLU A 195 13.42 -4.63 -7.66
CA GLU A 195 14.31 -4.54 -8.83
C GLU A 195 14.05 -3.28 -9.65
N GLU A 196 12.76 -2.99 -9.89
CA GLU A 196 12.34 -1.84 -10.69
C GLU A 196 11.06 -1.25 -10.11
N ILE A 197 11.03 0.08 -9.96
CA ILE A 197 9.82 0.84 -9.64
C ILE A 197 9.34 1.47 -10.94
N HIS A 198 8.16 1.07 -11.39
CA HIS A 198 7.61 1.49 -12.67
C HIS A 198 6.99 2.89 -12.57
N PRO A 199 7.04 3.69 -13.66
CA PRO A 199 6.23 4.89 -13.74
C PRO A 199 4.73 4.56 -13.66
N LEU A 200 3.91 5.55 -13.34
CA LEU A 200 2.46 5.35 -13.23
C LEU A 200 1.79 5.01 -14.57
N GLY A 201 2.46 5.25 -15.70
CA GLY A 201 1.85 5.15 -17.02
C GLY A 201 0.94 6.34 -17.34
N PRO A 202 0.12 6.25 -18.40
CA PRO A 202 -0.79 7.32 -18.79
C PRO A 202 -1.93 7.45 -17.76
N LEU A 203 -2.20 8.67 -17.32
CA LEU A 203 -3.32 9.00 -16.44
C LEU A 203 -4.34 9.83 -17.21
N ASN A 204 -5.63 9.66 -16.91
CA ASN A 204 -6.65 10.60 -17.37
C ASN A 204 -6.83 11.77 -16.37
N ASP A 205 -7.55 12.82 -16.78
CA ASP A 205 -7.78 14.03 -15.96
C ASP A 205 -8.33 13.75 -14.55
N LEU A 206 -9.12 12.68 -14.39
CA LEU A 206 -9.67 12.29 -13.09
C LEU A 206 -8.59 11.63 -12.22
N GLU A 207 -7.84 10.69 -12.78
CA GLU A 207 -6.75 9.99 -12.09
C GLU A 207 -5.63 10.94 -11.70
N GLU A 208 -5.29 11.92 -12.54
CA GLU A 208 -4.35 13.00 -12.18
C GLU A 208 -4.82 13.78 -10.95
N LYS A 209 -6.11 14.13 -10.88
CA LYS A 209 -6.70 14.80 -9.71
C LYS A 209 -6.69 13.92 -8.47
N LEU A 210 -6.95 12.61 -8.62
CA LEU A 210 -6.90 11.65 -7.52
C LEU A 210 -5.48 11.47 -6.99
N VAL A 211 -4.49 11.35 -7.87
CA VAL A 211 -3.07 11.32 -7.49
C VAL A 211 -2.68 12.62 -6.78
N ALA A 212 -3.07 13.78 -7.30
CA ALA A 212 -2.80 15.06 -6.64
C ALA A 212 -3.41 15.12 -5.22
N ALA A 213 -4.66 14.67 -5.05
CA ALA A 213 -5.30 14.61 -3.73
C ALA A 213 -4.61 13.61 -2.79
N ALA A 214 -4.23 12.42 -3.30
CA ALA A 214 -3.49 11.42 -2.54
C ALA A 214 -2.15 11.95 -2.02
N LYS A 215 -1.42 12.68 -2.87
CA LYS A 215 -0.11 13.29 -2.53
C LYS A 215 -0.20 14.22 -1.31
N VAL A 216 -1.25 15.05 -1.22
CA VAL A 216 -1.46 15.98 -0.09
C VAL A 216 -1.50 15.26 1.26
N ASP A 217 -2.19 14.13 1.33
CA ASP A 217 -2.32 13.37 2.57
C ASP A 217 -1.13 12.44 2.82
N LEU A 218 -0.50 11.92 1.77
CA LEU A 218 0.73 11.12 1.88
C LEU A 218 1.87 11.92 2.54
N VAL A 219 2.09 13.18 2.16
CA VAL A 219 3.11 14.04 2.80
C VAL A 219 2.90 14.09 4.31
N LYS A 220 1.65 14.29 4.76
CA LYS A 220 1.31 14.35 6.18
C LYS A 220 1.50 12.99 6.87
N ASN A 221 1.07 11.90 6.24
CA ASN A 221 1.17 10.56 6.80
C ASN A 221 2.62 10.10 6.96
N ILE A 222 3.45 10.36 5.94
CA ILE A 222 4.88 10.03 5.96
C ILE A 222 5.60 10.84 7.02
N LYS A 223 5.36 12.18 7.04
CA LYS A 223 5.93 13.05 8.06
C LYS A 223 5.55 12.60 9.47
N LYS A 224 4.28 12.25 9.71
CA LYS A 224 3.81 11.77 11.02
C LYS A 224 4.57 10.52 11.49
N GLY A 225 4.84 9.58 10.57
CA GLY A 225 5.64 8.39 10.89
C GLY A 225 7.09 8.72 11.25
N LYS A 226 7.73 9.60 10.46
CA LYS A 226 9.11 10.05 10.72
C LYS A 226 9.23 10.82 12.05
N ASP A 227 8.33 11.77 12.28
CA ASP A 227 8.28 12.57 13.51
C ASP A 227 8.10 11.67 14.74
N PHE A 228 7.27 10.61 14.64
CA PHE A 228 7.07 9.68 15.74
C PHE A 228 8.38 9.01 16.17
N VAL A 229 9.19 8.51 15.22
CA VAL A 229 10.49 7.90 15.55
C VAL A 229 11.47 8.92 16.10
N ALA A 230 11.52 10.14 15.54
CA ALA A 230 12.39 11.19 16.05
C ALA A 230 12.07 11.58 17.49
N GLN A 231 10.79 11.55 17.87
CA GLN A 231 10.33 11.83 19.24
C GLN A 231 10.43 10.62 20.17
N ASN A 232 10.48 9.40 19.62
CA ASN A 232 10.43 8.14 20.37
C ASN A 232 11.46 7.13 19.80
N PRO A 233 12.77 7.39 19.93
CA PRO A 233 13.84 6.62 19.28
C PRO A 233 13.88 5.14 19.71
#